data_AF-A0A436DGU8-F1
#
_entry.id   AF-A0A436DGU8-F1
#
_cell.length_a   1.000
_cell.length_b   1.000
_cell.length_c   1.000
_cell.angle_alpha   90.00
_cell.angle_beta   90.00
_cell.angle_gamma   90.00
#
_symmetry.space_group_name_H-M   'P 1'
#
loop_
_entity.id
_entity.type
_entity.pdbx_description
1 polymer ?
#
loop_
_entity_poly.entity_id
_entity_poly.type
_entity_poly.pdbx_seq_one_letter_code
_entity_poly.pdbx_strand_id
1 'polypeptide(L)'
;GWDIDILTEAEESERRQKEFVERSSLFMEALDVDEMVGQVLASEGFTSVEEVAYVDSGEIASIDGFDEDTASEIQTRAREYLEKIEAEHDDKRKALGVSDELREIPGVTTAMMVTLGEDGVKTIEDFAGYAADDLTGWKERKDGETKVYPGVLANHGVTRADAEQMVLAARLKAGWITEDELAAEEVSADEAVGA
;
A
#
# COMPACT_ATOMS: atom_id res chain seq x y z
N GLY A 1 0.85 -16.18 15.91
CA GLY A 1 -0.48 -16.59 16.40
C GLY A 1 -1.50 -15.86 15.56
N TRP A 2 -2.52 -16.54 15.05
CA TRP A 2 -3.59 -15.89 14.31
C TRP A 2 -4.47 -15.15 15.31
N ASP A 3 -4.55 -13.83 15.19
CA ASP A 3 -5.46 -13.01 15.99
C ASP A 3 -6.86 -13.20 15.40
N ILE A 4 -7.70 -13.98 16.07
CA ILE A 4 -9.05 -14.28 15.60
C ILE A 4 -10.00 -13.30 16.28
N ASP A 5 -10.38 -12.26 15.55
CA ASP A 5 -11.47 -11.36 15.95
C ASP A 5 -12.81 -12.09 15.79
N ILE A 6 -13.41 -12.49 16.91
CA ILE A 6 -14.74 -13.11 16.93
C ILE A 6 -15.79 -12.00 16.94
N LEU A 7 -16.37 -11.74 15.77
CA LEU A 7 -17.51 -10.84 15.60
C LEU A 7 -18.82 -11.59 15.81
N THR A 8 -19.85 -10.89 16.27
CA THR A 8 -21.23 -11.39 16.24
C THR A 8 -21.76 -11.45 14.80
N GLU A 9 -22.77 -12.28 14.55
CA GLU A 9 -23.43 -12.38 13.23
C GLU A 9 -23.94 -11.01 12.72
N ALA A 10 -24.42 -10.15 13.63
CA ALA A 10 -24.89 -8.81 13.29
C ALA A 10 -23.75 -7.89 12.86
N GLU A 11 -22.66 -7.82 13.64
CA GLU A 11 -21.49 -6.99 13.33
C GLU A 11 -20.82 -7.42 12.03
N GLU A 12 -20.80 -8.73 11.78
CA GLU A 12 -20.23 -9.31 10.58
C GLU A 12 -21.07 -8.96 9.34
N SER A 13 -22.40 -9.04 9.45
CA SER A 13 -23.33 -8.63 8.38
C SER A 13 -23.20 -7.14 8.06
N GLU A 14 -23.14 -6.29 9.09
CA GLU A 14 -22.94 -4.84 8.93
C GLU A 14 -21.61 -4.52 8.25
N ARG A 15 -20.53 -5.21 8.64
CA ARG A 15 -19.22 -5.06 8.00
C ARG A 15 -19.28 -5.42 6.52
N ARG A 16 -19.86 -6.57 6.16
CA ARG A 16 -19.98 -6.97 4.74
C ARG A 16 -20.80 -5.97 3.93
N GLN A 17 -21.89 -5.46 4.49
CA GLN A 17 -22.71 -4.47 3.80
C GLN A 17 -21.94 -3.17 3.57
N LYS A 18 -21.18 -2.73 4.58
CA LYS A 18 -20.31 -1.55 4.46
C LYS A 18 -19.23 -1.75 3.40
N GLU A 19 -18.51 -2.86 3.45
CA GLU A 19 -17.46 -3.20 2.46
C GLU A 19 -18.03 -3.27 1.03
N PHE A 20 -19.22 -3.84 0.87
CA PHE A 20 -19.90 -3.91 -0.43
C PHE A 20 -20.21 -2.52 -0.97
N VAL A 21 -20.75 -1.62 -0.16
CA VAL A 21 -21.05 -0.23 -0.56
C VAL A 21 -19.77 0.54 -0.88
N GLU A 22 -18.73 0.41 -0.06
CA GLU A 22 -17.43 1.06 -0.28
C GLU A 22 -16.77 0.59 -1.58
N ARG A 23 -16.73 -0.72 -1.84
CA ARG A 23 -16.17 -1.29 -3.08
C ARG A 23 -17.00 -0.92 -4.31
N SER A 24 -18.33 -0.99 -4.21
CA SER A 24 -19.20 -0.58 -5.32
C SER A 24 -18.97 0.89 -5.69
N SER A 25 -18.84 1.75 -4.67
CA SER A 25 -18.55 3.18 -4.87
C SER A 25 -17.18 3.42 -5.49
N LEU A 26 -16.16 2.70 -5.01
CA LEU A 26 -14.81 2.73 -5.57
C LEU A 26 -14.84 2.41 -7.08
N PHE A 27 -15.52 1.33 -7.48
CA PHE A 27 -15.57 0.94 -8.90
C PHE A 27 -16.37 1.91 -9.75
N MET A 28 -17.52 2.41 -9.26
CA MET A 28 -18.28 3.43 -9.97
C MET A 28 -17.44 4.69 -10.26
N GLU A 29 -16.75 5.19 -9.24
CA GLU A 29 -15.94 6.41 -9.34
C GLU A 29 -14.68 6.21 -10.18
N ALA A 30 -13.95 5.12 -9.96
CA ALA A 30 -12.67 4.87 -10.63
C ALA A 30 -12.84 4.45 -12.10
N LEU A 31 -13.87 3.67 -12.41
CA LEU A 31 -14.08 3.07 -13.73
C LEU A 31 -15.12 3.82 -14.58
N ASP A 32 -15.75 4.86 -14.02
CA ASP A 32 -16.84 5.63 -14.65
C ASP A 32 -17.97 4.71 -15.16
N VAL A 33 -18.37 3.76 -14.31
CA VAL A 33 -19.41 2.77 -14.60
C VAL A 33 -20.66 3.05 -13.79
N ASP A 34 -21.79 2.48 -14.22
CA ASP A 34 -23.03 2.60 -13.47
C ASP A 34 -23.05 1.74 -12.18
N GLU A 35 -24.08 1.97 -11.38
CA GLU A 35 -24.27 1.28 -10.10
C GLU A 35 -24.39 -0.24 -10.25
N MET A 36 -25.01 -0.73 -11.33
CA MET A 36 -25.16 -2.17 -11.54
C MET A 36 -23.80 -2.81 -11.78
N VAL A 37 -22.97 -2.23 -12.65
CA VAL A 37 -21.63 -2.73 -12.96
C VAL A 37 -20.73 -2.68 -11.71
N GLY A 38 -20.75 -1.57 -10.97
CA GLY A 38 -19.96 -1.44 -9.74
C GLY A 38 -20.35 -2.47 -8.67
N GLN A 39 -21.65 -2.71 -8.49
CA GLN A 39 -22.17 -3.72 -7.55
C GLN A 39 -21.82 -5.14 -7.98
N VAL A 40 -21.89 -5.44 -9.28
CA VAL A 40 -21.51 -6.74 -9.82
C VAL A 40 -20.03 -7.03 -9.53
N LEU A 41 -19.13 -6.11 -9.85
CA LEU A 41 -17.70 -6.26 -9.54
C LEU A 41 -17.44 -6.47 -8.04
N ALA A 42 -18.12 -5.71 -7.17
CA ALA A 42 -18.00 -5.89 -5.73
C ALA A 42 -18.54 -7.26 -5.26
N SER A 43 -19.60 -7.79 -5.90
CA SER A 43 -20.18 -9.09 -5.57
C SER A 43 -19.33 -10.27 -6.02
N GLU A 44 -18.57 -10.12 -7.11
CA GLU A 44 -17.58 -11.10 -7.59
C GLU A 44 -16.32 -11.13 -6.70
N GLY A 45 -16.21 -10.19 -5.76
CA GLY A 45 -15.18 -10.20 -4.74
C GLY A 45 -13.98 -9.30 -5.03
N PHE A 46 -13.98 -8.55 -6.13
CA PHE A 46 -12.93 -7.57 -6.41
C PHE A 46 -12.84 -6.54 -5.29
N THR A 47 -11.62 -6.26 -4.86
CA THR A 47 -11.36 -5.41 -3.69
C THR A 47 -10.65 -4.11 -4.03
N SER A 48 -10.02 -4.01 -5.21
CA SER A 48 -9.24 -2.86 -5.64
C SER A 48 -9.31 -2.65 -7.16
N VAL A 49 -8.99 -1.45 -7.61
CA VAL A 49 -8.96 -1.12 -9.05
C VAL A 49 -7.77 -1.80 -9.73
N GLU A 50 -6.67 -1.96 -9.01
CA GLU A 50 -5.48 -2.71 -9.44
C GLU A 50 -5.81 -4.16 -9.76
N GLU A 51 -6.60 -4.82 -8.91
CA GLU A 51 -7.05 -6.20 -9.17
C GLU A 51 -7.86 -6.28 -10.47
N VAL A 52 -8.82 -5.37 -10.67
CA VAL A 52 -9.61 -5.30 -11.91
C VAL A 52 -8.72 -5.03 -13.12
N ALA A 53 -7.72 -4.16 -13.01
CA ALA A 53 -6.84 -3.76 -14.10
C ALA A 53 -5.95 -4.90 -14.63
N TYR A 54 -5.59 -5.86 -13.75
CA TYR A 54 -4.53 -6.85 -14.01
C TYR A 54 -4.95 -8.31 -13.84
N VAL A 55 -6.17 -8.60 -13.39
CA VAL A 55 -6.75 -9.96 -13.44
C VAL A 55 -6.84 -10.45 -14.90
N ASP A 56 -6.94 -11.77 -15.10
CA ASP A 56 -7.20 -12.32 -16.42
C ASP A 56 -8.52 -11.77 -16.99
N SER A 57 -8.49 -11.29 -18.24
CA SER A 57 -9.68 -10.72 -18.88
C SER A 57 -10.84 -11.71 -18.96
N GLY A 58 -10.55 -13.01 -19.03
CA GLY A 58 -11.54 -14.09 -19.04
C GLY A 58 -12.28 -14.22 -17.70
N GLU A 59 -11.68 -13.85 -16.58
CA GLU A 59 -12.38 -13.82 -15.28
C GLU A 59 -13.47 -12.74 -15.30
N ILE A 60 -13.15 -11.54 -15.79
CA ILE A 60 -14.14 -10.46 -15.92
C ILE A 60 -15.19 -10.79 -16.98
N ALA A 61 -14.80 -11.37 -18.12
CA ALA A 61 -15.74 -11.76 -19.17
C ALA A 61 -16.65 -12.93 -18.76
N SER A 62 -16.29 -13.69 -17.72
CA SER A 62 -17.13 -14.78 -17.20
C SER A 62 -18.25 -14.33 -16.25
N ILE A 63 -18.23 -13.06 -15.84
CA ILE A 63 -19.23 -12.44 -14.99
C ILE A 63 -20.58 -12.39 -15.74
N ASP A 64 -21.66 -12.73 -15.05
CA ASP A 64 -23.00 -12.73 -15.66
C ASP A 64 -23.37 -11.33 -16.17
N GLY A 65 -23.72 -11.25 -17.45
CA GLY A 65 -24.05 -10.01 -18.14
C GLY A 65 -22.87 -9.27 -18.76
N PHE A 66 -21.62 -9.74 -18.61
CA PHE A 66 -20.45 -9.17 -19.29
C PHE A 66 -20.04 -10.02 -20.50
N ASP A 67 -19.38 -9.38 -21.45
CA ASP A 67 -18.72 -10.02 -22.59
C ASP A 67 -17.25 -9.60 -22.68
N GLU A 68 -16.51 -10.18 -23.63
CA GLU A 68 -15.08 -9.90 -23.82
C GLU A 68 -14.81 -8.41 -24.10
N ASP A 69 -15.70 -7.74 -24.84
CA ASP A 69 -15.58 -6.32 -25.16
C ASP A 69 -15.76 -5.46 -23.90
N THR A 70 -16.80 -5.74 -23.11
CA THR A 70 -17.07 -5.08 -21.82
C THR A 70 -15.92 -5.27 -20.84
N ALA A 71 -15.40 -6.49 -20.73
CA ALA A 71 -14.26 -6.81 -19.89
C ALA A 71 -13.02 -5.99 -20.30
N SER A 72 -12.71 -5.95 -21.60
CA SER A 72 -11.58 -5.17 -22.12
C SER A 72 -11.74 -3.67 -21.84
N GLU A 73 -12.96 -3.12 -21.96
CA GLU A 73 -13.24 -1.72 -21.66
C GLU A 73 -13.04 -1.41 -20.17
N ILE A 74 -13.62 -2.22 -19.28
CA ILE A 74 -13.48 -2.07 -17.82
C ILE A 74 -12.00 -2.08 -17.42
N GLN A 75 -11.21 -3.03 -17.92
CA GLN A 75 -9.79 -3.10 -17.60
C GLN A 75 -8.99 -1.92 -18.15
N THR A 76 -9.38 -1.42 -19.32
CA THR A 76 -8.72 -0.25 -19.91
C THR A 76 -8.96 0.99 -19.04
N ARG A 77 -10.21 1.22 -18.62
CA ARG A 77 -10.54 2.33 -17.71
C ARG A 77 -9.86 2.18 -16.35
N ALA A 78 -9.75 0.96 -15.82
CA ALA A 78 -9.02 0.69 -14.59
C ALA A 78 -7.54 1.10 -14.73
N ARG A 79 -6.87 0.70 -15.82
CA ARG A 79 -5.48 1.09 -16.08
C ARG A 79 -5.32 2.60 -16.25
N GLU A 80 -6.20 3.25 -17.02
CA GLU A 80 -6.19 4.70 -17.21
C GLU A 80 -6.37 5.46 -15.90
N TYR A 81 -7.25 4.97 -15.01
CA TYR A 81 -7.41 5.52 -13.67
C TYR A 81 -6.13 5.41 -12.85
N LEU A 82 -5.47 4.25 -12.84
CA LEU A 82 -4.22 4.04 -12.12
C LEU A 82 -3.09 4.92 -12.66
N GLU A 83 -2.97 5.05 -13.98
CA GLU A 83 -2.01 5.95 -14.64
C GLU A 83 -2.25 7.41 -14.23
N LYS A 84 -3.51 7.83 -14.16
CA LYS A 84 -3.87 9.18 -13.71
C LYS A 84 -3.47 9.41 -12.25
N ILE A 85 -3.79 8.48 -11.35
CA ILE A 85 -3.41 8.57 -9.93
C ILE A 85 -1.89 8.61 -9.77
N GLU A 86 -1.16 7.78 -10.52
CA GLU A 86 0.30 7.78 -10.51
C GLU A 86 0.86 9.12 -10.97
N ALA A 87 0.31 9.70 -12.05
CA ALA A 87 0.72 11.03 -12.52
C ALA A 87 0.41 12.14 -11.50
N GLU A 88 -0.75 12.10 -10.85
CA GLU A 88 -1.12 13.05 -9.80
C GLU A 88 -0.18 12.96 -8.59
N HIS A 89 0.17 11.76 -8.14
CA HIS A 89 1.15 11.57 -7.09
C HIS A 89 2.55 12.04 -7.53
N ASP A 90 2.96 11.74 -8.76
CA ASP A 90 4.24 12.15 -9.33
C ASP A 90 4.39 13.67 -9.37
N ASP A 91 3.34 14.39 -9.79
CA ASP A 91 3.31 15.85 -9.77
C ASP A 91 3.34 16.40 -8.35
N LYS A 92 2.59 15.79 -7.43
CA LYS A 92 2.53 16.23 -6.03
C LYS A 92 3.87 16.06 -5.32
N ARG A 93 4.55 14.92 -5.46
CA ARG A 93 5.88 14.71 -4.84
C ARG A 93 6.93 15.66 -5.41
N LYS A 94 6.88 15.98 -6.71
CA LYS A 94 7.75 17.00 -7.33
C LYS A 94 7.47 18.38 -6.76
N ALA A 95 6.19 18.73 -6.57
CA ALA A 95 5.81 20.01 -5.95
C ALA A 95 6.30 20.13 -4.50
N LEU A 96 6.38 19.01 -3.77
CA LEU A 96 6.97 18.94 -2.42
C LEU A 96 8.52 18.97 -2.43
N GLY A 97 9.13 18.82 -3.61
CA GLY A 97 10.58 18.80 -3.80
C GLY A 97 11.22 17.45 -3.50
N VAL A 98 10.44 16.37 -3.55
CA VAL A 98 10.91 15.00 -3.31
C VAL A 98 11.67 14.49 -4.53
N SER A 99 12.90 14.06 -4.31
CA SER A 99 13.82 13.60 -5.35
C SER A 99 13.43 12.24 -5.93
N ASP A 100 13.75 12.03 -7.20
CA ASP A 100 13.47 10.78 -7.92
C ASP A 100 14.20 9.57 -7.31
N GLU A 101 15.35 9.81 -6.67
CA GLU A 101 16.20 8.79 -6.07
C GLU A 101 15.51 7.95 -4.99
N LEU A 102 14.46 8.48 -4.34
CA LEU A 102 13.70 7.71 -3.34
C LEU A 102 13.00 6.49 -3.96
N ARG A 103 12.75 6.50 -5.28
CA ARG A 103 12.23 5.31 -5.99
C ARG A 103 13.20 4.15 -6.04
N GLU A 104 14.48 4.42 -5.82
CA GLU A 104 15.48 3.37 -5.83
C GLU A 104 15.50 2.57 -4.54
N ILE A 105 14.78 3.02 -3.50
CA ILE A 105 14.56 2.25 -2.27
C ILE A 105 13.50 1.17 -2.57
N PRO A 106 13.83 -0.12 -2.37
CA PRO A 106 12.87 -1.19 -2.61
C PRO A 106 11.57 -1.01 -1.83
N GLY A 107 10.43 -1.17 -2.50
CA GLY A 107 9.11 -1.08 -1.90
C GLY A 107 8.56 0.35 -1.76
N VAL A 108 9.34 1.40 -2.05
CA VAL A 108 8.84 2.78 -2.05
C VAL A 108 8.01 3.03 -3.31
N THR A 109 6.76 3.44 -3.11
CA THR A 109 5.84 3.84 -4.19
C THR A 109 5.76 5.36 -4.33
N THR A 110 5.28 5.87 -5.46
CA THR A 110 5.10 7.32 -5.65
C THR A 110 4.08 7.91 -4.65
N ALA A 111 3.07 7.13 -4.25
CA ALA A 111 2.15 7.51 -3.18
C ALA A 111 2.87 7.68 -1.82
N MET A 112 3.77 6.76 -1.47
CA MET A 112 4.61 6.89 -0.27
C MET A 112 5.52 8.12 -0.36
N MET A 113 6.12 8.39 -1.52
CA MET A 113 6.97 9.58 -1.73
C MET A 113 6.21 10.89 -1.46
N VAL A 114 4.93 10.96 -1.78
CA VAL A 114 4.08 12.12 -1.41
C VAL A 114 3.98 12.25 0.10
N THR A 115 3.65 11.17 0.81
CA THR A 115 3.54 11.18 2.28
C THR A 115 4.86 11.54 2.96
N LEU A 116 5.98 11.00 2.46
CA LEU A 116 7.33 11.36 2.93
C LEU A 116 7.63 12.84 2.70
N GLY A 117 7.26 13.37 1.53
CA GLY A 117 7.42 14.79 1.22
C GLY A 117 6.60 15.72 2.12
N GLU A 118 5.42 15.29 2.54
CA GLU A 118 4.58 16.01 3.51
C GLU A 118 5.19 16.01 4.91
N ASP A 119 5.92 14.96 5.29
CA ASP A 119 6.72 14.88 6.52
C ASP A 119 8.07 15.63 6.41
N GLY A 120 8.40 16.11 5.22
CA GLY A 120 9.61 16.91 4.95
C GLY A 120 10.81 16.11 4.45
N VAL A 121 10.66 14.82 4.21
CA VAL A 121 11.70 13.93 3.66
C VAL A 121 11.72 14.02 2.14
N LYS A 122 12.87 14.41 1.58
CA LYS A 122 13.01 14.72 0.15
C LYS A 122 14.11 13.94 -0.54
N THR A 123 15.09 13.45 0.20
CA THR A 123 16.28 12.79 -0.33
C THR A 123 16.52 11.44 0.36
N ILE A 124 17.37 10.61 -0.25
CA ILE A 124 17.83 9.35 0.37
C ILE A 124 18.49 9.62 1.73
N GLU A 125 19.25 10.71 1.85
CA GLU A 125 19.88 11.12 3.11
C GLU A 125 18.84 11.40 4.20
N ASP A 126 17.78 12.12 3.87
CA ASP A 126 16.68 12.38 4.81
C ASP A 126 16.00 11.07 5.23
N PHE A 127 15.74 10.18 4.27
CA PHE A 127 15.08 8.90 4.53
C PHE A 127 15.95 7.96 5.38
N ALA A 128 17.26 7.91 5.13
CA ALA A 128 18.22 7.09 5.89
C ALA A 128 18.22 7.42 7.40
N GLY A 129 17.81 8.65 7.74
CA GLY A 129 17.64 9.12 9.10
C GLY A 129 16.46 8.52 9.87
N TYR A 130 15.48 7.92 9.20
CA TYR A 130 14.38 7.26 9.88
C TYR A 130 14.83 6.02 10.67
N ALA A 131 14.12 5.76 11.76
CA ALA A 131 13.99 4.44 12.33
C ALA A 131 12.76 3.72 11.76
N ALA A 132 12.73 2.39 11.82
CA ALA A 132 11.57 1.62 11.38
C ALA A 132 10.27 2.03 12.11
N ASP A 133 10.38 2.36 13.40
CA ASP A 133 9.26 2.82 14.22
C ASP A 133 8.75 4.21 13.79
N ASP A 134 9.56 5.04 13.13
CA ASP A 134 9.08 6.32 12.54
C ASP A 134 8.18 6.04 11.33
N LEU A 135 8.44 4.97 10.59
CA LEU A 135 7.65 4.57 9.41
C LEU A 135 6.38 3.82 9.81
N THR A 136 6.48 2.84 10.72
CA THR A 136 5.34 1.98 11.09
C THR A 136 4.60 2.43 12.35
N GLY A 137 5.20 3.30 13.17
CA GLY A 137 4.68 3.74 14.45
C GLY A 137 5.12 2.87 15.62
N TRP A 138 4.83 3.35 16.83
CA TRP A 138 5.15 2.66 18.08
C TRP A 138 4.01 2.73 19.10
N LYS A 139 4.10 1.90 20.14
CA LYS A 139 3.16 1.86 21.26
C LYS A 139 3.89 2.22 22.54
N GLU A 140 3.36 3.20 23.28
CA GLU A 140 3.89 3.61 24.58
C GLU A 140 2.90 3.21 25.68
N ARG A 141 3.37 2.54 26.73
CA ARG A 141 2.55 2.26 27.91
C ARG A 141 2.92 3.21 29.03
N LYS A 142 1.95 4.01 29.48
CA LYS A 142 2.11 4.94 30.59
C LYS A 142 0.86 4.90 31.48
N ASP A 143 1.07 4.83 32.79
CA ASP A 143 -0.01 4.84 33.81
C ASP A 143 -1.11 3.77 33.60
N GLY A 144 -0.76 2.62 33.02
CA GLY A 144 -1.70 1.52 32.78
C GLY A 144 -2.45 1.60 31.44
N GLU A 145 -2.33 2.72 30.72
CA GLU A 145 -2.90 2.91 29.39
C GLU A 145 -1.84 2.70 28.30
N THR A 146 -2.23 2.08 27.19
CA THR A 146 -1.38 1.95 25.99
C THR A 146 -1.82 2.99 24.98
N LYS A 147 -0.92 3.90 24.62
CA LYS A 147 -1.11 4.88 23.55
C LYS A 147 -0.39 4.45 22.29
N VAL A 148 -1.07 4.50 21.16
CA VAL A 148 -0.51 4.16 19.85
C VAL A 148 -0.18 5.45 19.12
N TYR A 149 1.03 5.53 18.58
CA TYR A 149 1.49 6.63 17.74
C TYR A 149 1.71 6.09 16.33
N PRO A 150 0.93 6.54 15.32
CA PRO A 150 1.11 6.08 13.96
C PRO A 150 2.42 6.63 13.38
N GLY A 151 3.12 5.80 12.62
CA GLY A 151 4.26 6.23 11.82
C GLY A 151 3.83 6.91 10.52
N VAL A 152 4.81 7.50 9.84
CA VAL A 152 4.61 8.25 8.59
C VAL A 152 3.98 7.39 7.50
N LEU A 153 4.36 6.10 7.42
CA LEU A 153 3.86 5.16 6.41
C LEU A 153 2.81 4.18 6.94
N ALA A 154 2.22 4.43 8.12
CA ALA A 154 1.26 3.51 8.74
C ALA A 154 0.03 3.19 7.86
N ASN A 155 -0.37 4.12 6.98
CA ASN A 155 -1.50 3.95 6.08
C ASN A 155 -1.15 3.24 4.75
N HIS A 156 0.12 2.90 4.54
CA HIS A 156 0.60 2.28 3.29
C HIS A 156 0.83 0.76 3.43
N GLY A 157 0.41 0.16 4.54
CA GLY A 157 0.55 -1.29 4.77
C GLY A 157 1.99 -1.77 4.94
N VAL A 158 2.94 -0.87 5.20
CA VAL A 158 4.36 -1.20 5.39
C VAL A 158 4.52 -1.98 6.69
N THR A 159 5.08 -3.19 6.60
CA THR A 159 5.40 -3.99 7.78
C THR A 159 6.67 -3.46 8.46
N ARG A 160 6.88 -3.82 9.73
CA ARG A 160 8.11 -3.41 10.44
C ARG A 160 9.37 -3.97 9.78
N ALA A 161 9.31 -5.19 9.26
CA ALA A 161 10.41 -5.80 8.54
C ALA A 161 10.70 -5.06 7.22
N ASP A 162 9.67 -4.71 6.45
CA ASP A 162 9.85 -3.93 5.22
C ASP A 162 10.41 -2.54 5.53
N ALA A 163 9.93 -1.89 6.59
CA ALA A 163 10.46 -0.59 7.03
C ALA A 163 11.95 -0.67 7.43
N GLU A 164 12.35 -1.71 8.16
CA GLU A 164 13.76 -1.97 8.50
C GLU A 164 14.61 -2.12 7.22
N GLN A 165 14.14 -2.90 6.25
CA GLN A 165 14.81 -3.10 4.96
C GLN A 165 14.90 -1.81 4.13
N MET A 166 13.81 -1.02 4.07
CA MET A 166 13.80 0.28 3.39
C MET A 166 14.84 1.23 3.98
N VAL A 167 14.89 1.34 5.32
CA VAL A 167 15.84 2.21 6.03
C VAL A 167 17.28 1.76 5.78
N LEU A 168 17.54 0.46 5.85
CA LEU A 168 18.86 -0.10 5.63
C LEU A 168 19.32 0.08 4.17
N ALA A 169 18.44 -0.12 3.18
CA ALA A 169 18.72 0.15 1.78
C ALA A 169 19.02 1.64 1.53
N ALA A 170 18.29 2.54 2.18
CA ALA A 170 18.56 3.97 2.12
C ALA A 170 19.91 4.32 2.74
N ARG A 171 20.26 3.75 3.90
CA ARG A 171 21.57 3.96 4.56
C ARG A 171 22.73 3.47 3.72
N LEU A 172 22.58 2.32 3.05
CA LEU A 172 23.58 1.84 2.11
C LEU A 172 23.76 2.82 0.94
N LYS A 173 22.66 3.29 0.34
CA LYS A 173 22.70 4.27 -0.75
C LYS A 173 23.26 5.63 -0.32
N ALA A 174 22.98 6.06 0.90
CA ALA A 174 23.55 7.26 1.52
C ALA A 174 25.03 7.10 1.87
N GLY A 175 25.57 5.87 1.86
CA GLY A 175 26.94 5.56 2.27
C GLY A 175 27.15 5.62 3.79
N TRP A 176 26.08 5.51 4.59
CA TRP A 176 26.15 5.43 6.05
C TRP A 176 26.63 4.05 6.52
N ILE A 177 26.36 3.02 5.70
CA ILE A 177 26.84 1.65 5.88
C ILE A 177 27.44 1.14 4.57
N THR A 178 28.28 0.13 4.66
CA THR A 178 28.92 -0.55 3.53
C THR A 178 28.22 -1.85 3.16
N GLU A 179 28.49 -2.36 1.94
CA GLU A 179 27.97 -3.66 1.50
C GLU A 179 28.45 -4.82 2.40
N ASP A 180 29.68 -4.73 2.91
CA ASP A 180 30.24 -5.73 3.85
C ASP A 180 29.51 -5.72 5.19
N GLU A 181 29.14 -4.55 5.71
CA GLU A 181 28.36 -4.40 6.94
C GLU A 181 26.93 -4.91 6.75
N LEU A 182 26.31 -4.63 5.61
CA LEU A 182 25.01 -5.17 5.25
C LEU A 182 25.03 -6.70 5.20
N ALA A 183 26.00 -7.28 4.49
CA ALA A 183 26.13 -8.74 4.39
C ALA A 183 26.31 -9.40 5.77
N ALA A 184 27.01 -8.73 6.71
CA ALA A 184 27.16 -9.22 8.07
C ALA A 184 25.84 -9.17 8.86
N GLU A 185 25.00 -8.14 8.66
CA GLU A 185 23.67 -8.03 9.29
C GLU A 185 22.69 -9.06 8.73
N GLU A 186 22.69 -9.32 7.43
CA GLU A 186 21.82 -10.35 6.82
C GLU A 186 22.14 -11.75 7.36
N VAL A 187 23.42 -12.10 7.48
CA VAL A 187 23.87 -13.38 8.07
C VAL A 187 23.43 -13.48 9.54
N SER A 188 23.55 -12.39 10.29
CA SER A 188 23.08 -12.33 11.69
C SER A 188 21.57 -12.49 11.81
N ALA A 189 20.79 -11.94 10.87
CA ALA A 189 19.34 -12.04 10.88
C ALA A 189 18.87 -13.48 10.58
N ASP A 190 19.47 -14.13 9.59
CA ASP A 190 19.17 -15.53 9.25
C ASP A 190 19.51 -16.50 10.38
N GLU A 191 20.62 -16.30 11.09
CA GLU A 191 20.99 -17.09 12.26
C GLU A 191 20.01 -16.91 13.44
N ALA A 192 19.40 -15.73 13.58
CA ALA A 192 18.42 -15.44 14.62
C ALA A 192 17.01 -16.00 14.31
N VAL A 193 16.65 -16.15 13.04
CA VAL A 193 15.37 -16.73 12.61
C VAL A 193 15.41 -18.27 12.58
N GLY A 194 16.61 -18.85 12.46
CA GLY A 194 16.84 -20.30 12.46
C GLY A 194 16.97 -20.97 13.84
N ALA A 195 16.93 -20.21 14.94
CA ALA A 195 17.11 -20.69 16.32
C ALA A 195 15.80 -20.67 17.14
#